data_AF-A0AB37CRM0-F1
#
_entry.id   AF-A0AB37CRM0-F1
#
_cell.length_a   1.000
_cell.length_b   1.000
_cell.length_c   1.000
_cell.angle_alpha   90.00
_cell.angle_beta   90.00
_cell.angle_gamma   90.00
#
_symmetry.space_group_name_H-M   'P 1'
#
loop_
_entity.id
_entity.type
_entity.pdbx_description
1 polymer ?
#
loop_
_entity_poly.entity_id
_entity_poly.type
_entity_poly.pdbx_seq_one_letter_code
_entity_poly.pdbx_strand_id
1 'polypeptide(L)'
;MSKYHCKCGGLKLPDFESYKVGDEVNFMIQKREGVYQGKIAVSQKAHNGTITEIKGDEITVKTRVRTYVLYRYEMTPKEAPGPIDYFRIGQCRCELDKQSKGAKTHAVQP
;
A
#
# COMPACT_ATOMS: atom_id res chain seq x y z
N MET A 1 16.84 -1.70 -10.76
CA MET A 1 15.65 -1.04 -10.17
C MET A 1 14.67 -2.13 -9.81
N SER A 2 14.12 -2.15 -8.59
CA SER A 2 13.14 -3.16 -8.22
C SER A 2 11.87 -2.99 -9.07
N LYS A 3 11.16 -4.10 -9.32
CA LYS A 3 9.93 -4.20 -10.13
C LYS A 3 8.91 -3.08 -9.84
N TYR A 4 8.90 -2.57 -8.62
CA TYR A 4 7.90 -1.63 -8.09
C TYR A 4 8.37 -0.17 -7.96
N HIS A 5 9.63 0.19 -8.23
CA HIS A 5 10.07 1.59 -8.14
C HIS A 5 10.10 2.29 -9.51
N CYS A 6 9.72 3.57 -9.59
CA CYS A 6 10.05 4.42 -10.74
C CYS A 6 11.51 4.89 -10.68
N LYS A 7 11.98 5.42 -11.82
CA LYS A 7 13.23 6.20 -11.89
C LYS A 7 13.23 7.43 -10.97
N CYS A 8 12.05 7.92 -10.59
CA CYS A 8 11.82 9.06 -9.72
C CYS A 8 11.86 8.76 -8.21
N GLY A 9 12.05 7.50 -7.81
CA GLY A 9 12.10 7.08 -6.40
C GLY A 9 10.75 6.71 -5.75
N GLY A 10 9.62 7.05 -6.37
CA GLY A 10 8.28 6.59 -5.96
C GLY A 10 7.95 5.13 -6.33
N LEU A 11 6.82 4.63 -5.81
CA LEU A 11 6.33 3.28 -6.05
C LEU A 11 5.24 3.21 -7.12
N LYS A 12 5.28 2.21 -7.99
CA LYS A 12 4.24 1.91 -8.97
C LYS A 12 3.10 1.22 -8.25
N LEU A 13 1.89 1.75 -8.36
CA LEU A 13 0.73 1.12 -7.74
C LEU A 13 0.52 -0.30 -8.29
N PRO A 14 0.10 -1.25 -7.44
CA PRO A 14 -0.33 -2.56 -7.89
C PRO A 14 -1.53 -2.44 -8.83
N ASP A 15 -1.66 -3.41 -9.73
CA ASP A 15 -2.90 -3.60 -10.47
C ASP A 15 -3.92 -4.30 -9.56
N PHE A 16 -4.75 -3.50 -8.89
CA PHE A 16 -5.73 -3.98 -7.92
C PHE A 16 -6.86 -4.80 -8.56
N GLU A 17 -7.12 -4.64 -9.87
CA GLU A 17 -8.14 -5.42 -10.58
C GLU A 17 -7.67 -6.83 -10.94
N SER A 18 -6.35 -7.05 -10.90
CA SER A 18 -5.75 -8.34 -11.27
C SER A 18 -5.92 -9.45 -10.23
N TYR A 19 -6.44 -9.15 -9.03
CA TYR A 19 -6.57 -10.12 -7.94
C TYR A 19 -7.48 -11.30 -8.28
N LYS A 20 -7.03 -12.49 -7.88
CA LYS A 20 -7.73 -13.76 -8.07
C LYS A 20 -7.73 -14.57 -6.78
N VAL A 21 -8.72 -15.44 -6.66
CA VAL A 21 -8.73 -16.46 -5.60
C VAL A 21 -7.48 -17.33 -5.74
N GLY A 22 -6.76 -17.54 -4.64
CA GLY A 22 -5.48 -18.22 -4.60
C GLY A 22 -4.25 -17.29 -4.58
N ASP A 23 -4.42 -16.00 -4.88
CA ASP A 23 -3.31 -15.05 -4.81
C ASP A 23 -2.86 -14.81 -3.36
N GLU A 24 -1.56 -14.66 -3.16
CA GLU A 24 -0.99 -14.23 -1.89
C GLU A 24 -0.86 -12.71 -1.82
N VAL A 25 -1.29 -12.14 -0.70
CA VAL A 25 -1.32 -10.69 -0.46
C VAL A 25 -0.72 -10.32 0.89
N ASN A 26 -0.18 -9.10 0.96
CA ASN A 26 0.26 -8.42 2.18
C ASN A 26 -0.75 -7.35 2.57
N PHE A 27 -1.08 -7.28 3.86
CA PHE A 27 -2.00 -6.27 4.41
C PHE A 27 -1.62 -5.90 5.84
N MET A 28 -2.17 -4.80 6.34
CA MET A 28 -1.90 -4.30 7.70
C MET A 28 -3.18 -4.31 8.51
N ILE A 29 -3.16 -4.92 9.70
CA ILE A 29 -4.28 -4.83 10.65
C ILE A 29 -3.92 -3.86 11.76
N GLN A 30 -4.79 -2.87 11.95
CA GLN A 30 -4.70 -1.93 13.06
C GLN A 30 -5.58 -2.39 14.22
N LYS A 31 -4.99 -2.53 15.40
CA LYS A 31 -5.71 -2.75 16.66
C LYS A 31 -5.65 -1.49 17.50
N ARG A 32 -6.81 -1.05 18.00
CA ARG A 32 -6.93 0.06 18.95
C ARG A 32 -7.43 -0.49 20.28
N GLU A 33 -6.72 -0.19 21.36
CA GLU A 33 -7.04 -0.65 22.70
C GLU A 33 -7.05 0.53 23.65
N GLY A 34 -8.01 0.57 24.57
CA GLY A 34 -8.02 1.55 25.65
C GLY A 34 -6.90 1.25 26.64
N VAL A 35 -6.14 2.28 27.01
CA VAL A 35 -5.13 2.22 28.07
C VAL A 35 -5.48 3.20 29.19
N TYR A 36 -4.84 3.02 30.34
CA TYR A 36 -5.09 3.81 31.55
C TYR A 36 -5.01 5.33 31.29
N GLN A 37 -5.81 6.11 32.03
CA GLN A 37 -5.99 7.57 31.87
C GLN A 37 -6.58 8.03 30.53
N GLY A 38 -7.51 7.24 29.94
CA GLY A 38 -8.22 7.66 28.73
C GLY A 38 -7.34 7.73 27.47
N LYS A 39 -6.17 7.10 27.51
CA LYS A 39 -5.27 7.00 26.35
C LYS A 39 -5.72 5.85 25.45
N ILE A 40 -5.39 5.92 24.16
CA ILE A 40 -5.61 4.83 23.21
C ILE A 40 -4.25 4.34 22.72
N ALA A 41 -3.98 3.05 22.91
CA ALA A 41 -2.84 2.37 22.32
C ALA A 41 -3.24 1.90 20.93
N VAL A 42 -2.43 2.25 19.93
CA VAL A 42 -2.62 1.81 18.55
C VAL A 42 -1.46 0.91 18.19
N SER A 43 -1.75 -0.32 17.77
CA SER A 43 -0.76 -1.22 17.18
C SER A 43 -1.13 -1.54 15.74
N GLN A 44 -0.14 -1.56 14.86
CA GLN A 44 -0.31 -1.96 13.47
C GLN A 44 0.62 -3.14 13.20
N LYS A 45 0.06 -4.22 12.66
CA LYS A 45 0.82 -5.44 12.35
C LYS A 45 0.66 -5.81 10.89
N ALA A 46 1.79 -6.13 10.27
CA ALA A 46 1.84 -6.68 8.93
C ALA A 46 1.41 -8.15 8.96
N HIS A 47 0.59 -8.52 8.01
CA HIS A 47 0.11 -9.87 7.79
C HIS A 47 0.25 -10.23 6.32
N ASN A 48 0.40 -11.52 6.06
CA ASN A 48 0.26 -12.10 4.75
C ASN A 48 -0.81 -13.21 4.79
N GLY A 49 -1.47 -13.42 3.66
CA GLY A 49 -2.50 -14.44 3.52
C GLY A 49 -2.84 -14.69 2.08
N THR A 50 -3.76 -15.63 1.88
CA THR A 50 -4.22 -16.06 0.55
C THR A 50 -5.66 -15.65 0.36
N ILE A 51 -5.99 -15.07 -0.79
CA ILE A 51 -7.37 -14.72 -1.15
C ILE A 51 -8.19 -16.01 -1.29
N THR A 52 -9.30 -16.09 -0.57
CA THR A 52 -10.23 -17.24 -0.63
C THR A 52 -11.56 -16.88 -1.28
N GLU A 53 -11.93 -15.61 -1.32
CA GLU A 53 -13.18 -15.14 -1.93
C GLU A 53 -13.06 -13.66 -2.36
N ILE A 54 -13.73 -13.30 -3.47
CA ILE A 54 -13.83 -11.92 -3.96
C ILE A 54 -15.30 -11.61 -4.25
N LYS A 55 -15.83 -10.57 -3.60
CA LYS A 55 -17.19 -10.04 -3.77
C LYS A 55 -17.12 -8.55 -4.06
N GLY A 56 -16.96 -8.19 -5.33
CA GLY A 56 -16.70 -6.80 -5.72
C GLY A 56 -15.37 -6.32 -5.12
N ASP A 57 -15.42 -5.29 -4.28
CA ASP A 57 -14.24 -4.78 -3.57
C ASP A 57 -14.01 -5.44 -2.21
N GLU A 58 -14.96 -6.23 -1.72
CA GLU A 58 -14.78 -6.99 -0.49
C GLU A 58 -14.05 -8.30 -0.80
N ILE A 59 -12.90 -8.51 -0.17
CA ILE A 59 -12.02 -9.65 -0.41
C ILE A 59 -11.77 -10.38 0.90
N THR A 60 -12.08 -11.68 0.91
CA THR A 60 -11.80 -12.56 2.04
C THR A 60 -10.40 -13.14 1.90
N VAL A 61 -9.56 -12.92 2.91
CA VAL A 61 -8.17 -13.37 2.95
C VAL A 61 -7.96 -14.29 4.14
N LYS A 62 -7.46 -15.50 3.89
CA LYS A 62 -7.12 -16.48 4.92
C LYS A 62 -5.64 -16.41 5.25
N THR A 63 -5.35 -16.19 6.52
CA THR A 63 -4.00 -16.34 7.09
C THR A 63 -3.87 -17.70 7.77
N ARG A 64 -2.69 -18.01 8.31
CA ARG A 64 -2.45 -19.26 9.06
C ARG A 64 -3.45 -19.50 10.20
N VAL A 65 -3.89 -18.44 10.89
CA VAL A 65 -4.67 -18.55 12.14
C VAL A 65 -6.06 -17.94 12.02
N ARG A 66 -6.24 -16.93 11.16
CA ARG A 66 -7.47 -16.14 11.08
C ARG A 66 -7.86 -15.85 9.63
N THR A 67 -9.14 -15.62 9.43
CA THR A 67 -9.68 -15.07 8.17
C THR A 67 -10.02 -13.60 8.39
N TYR A 68 -9.70 -12.77 7.41
CA TYR A 68 -10.01 -11.35 7.41
C TYR A 68 -10.85 -11.02 6.18
N VAL A 69 -11.76 -10.06 6.34
CA VAL A 69 -12.49 -9.44 5.24
C VAL A 69 -11.91 -8.03 5.10
N LEU A 70 -11.39 -7.73 3.92
CA LEU A 70 -10.62 -6.52 3.63
C LEU A 70 -11.14 -5.89 2.35
N TYR A 71 -10.96 -4.58 2.21
CA TYR A 71 -11.22 -3.91 0.95
C TYR A 71 -10.05 -4.12 -0.03
N ARG A 72 -10.35 -4.17 -1.33
CA ARG A 72 -9.39 -4.35 -2.44
C ARG A 72 -8.15 -3.46 -2.32
N TYR A 73 -8.33 -2.21 -1.88
CA TYR A 73 -7.25 -1.21 -1.78
C TYR A 73 -6.49 -1.23 -0.45
N GLU A 74 -6.85 -2.11 0.49
CA GLU A 74 -6.19 -2.24 1.80
C GLU A 74 -5.07 -3.28 1.82
N MET A 75 -4.86 -3.95 0.67
CA MET A 75 -3.87 -4.99 0.50
C MET A 75 -3.00 -4.74 -0.73
N THR A 76 -1.88 -5.44 -0.79
CA THR A 76 -0.92 -5.38 -1.88
C THR A 76 -0.51 -6.81 -2.24
N PRO A 77 -0.12 -7.12 -3.49
CA PRO A 77 0.42 -8.44 -3.82
C PRO A 77 1.60 -8.80 -2.90
N LYS A 78 1.80 -10.08 -2.56
CA LYS A 78 2.86 -10.50 -1.63
C LYS A 78 4.27 -10.06 -2.05
N GLU A 79 4.52 -10.00 -3.35
CA GLU A 79 5.80 -9.54 -3.91
C GLU A 79 5.96 -8.01 -3.93
N ALA A 80 4.87 -7.26 -3.80
CA ALA A 80 4.88 -5.81 -3.83
C ALA A 80 5.26 -5.24 -2.45
N PRO A 81 5.77 -4.00 -2.39
CA PRO A 81 5.88 -3.26 -1.14
C PRO A 81 4.55 -3.27 -0.38
N GLY A 82 4.62 -3.29 0.95
CA GLY A 82 3.41 -3.36 1.76
C GLY A 82 2.60 -2.06 1.70
N PRO A 83 1.34 -2.05 2.18
CA PRO A 83 0.52 -0.85 2.18
C PRO A 83 1.19 0.35 2.88
N ILE A 84 1.96 0.08 3.95
CA ILE A 84 2.69 1.14 4.68
C ILE A 84 3.84 1.74 3.87
N ASP A 85 4.45 0.98 2.95
CA ASP A 85 5.53 1.47 2.10
C ASP A 85 4.98 2.47 1.07
N TYR A 86 3.80 2.18 0.51
CA TYR A 86 3.10 3.13 -0.36
C TYR A 86 2.73 4.42 0.36
N PHE A 87 2.40 4.36 1.65
CA PHE A 87 2.16 5.56 2.45
C PHE A 87 3.44 6.37 2.70
N ARG A 88 4.56 5.70 2.98
CA ARG A 88 5.84 6.35 3.33
C ARG A 88 6.60 6.91 2.13
N ILE A 89 6.70 6.12 1.08
CA ILE A 89 7.47 6.47 -0.13
C ILE A 89 6.61 7.29 -1.09
N GLY A 90 5.31 6.98 -1.15
CA GLY A 90 4.40 7.58 -2.10
C GLY A 90 4.46 6.93 -3.49
N GLN A 91 3.45 7.27 -4.30
CA GLN A 91 3.31 6.78 -5.66
C GLN A 91 4.23 7.50 -6.66
N CYS A 92 4.49 6.86 -7.79
CA CYS A 92 5.25 7.46 -8.90
C CYS A 92 4.58 8.76 -9.39
N ARG A 93 5.34 9.87 -9.39
CA ARG A 93 4.92 11.16 -9.95
C ARG A 93 5.98 11.76 -10.88
N CYS A 94 6.59 10.93 -11.73
CA CYS A 94 7.68 11.32 -12.64
C CYS A 94 7.40 12.57 -13.48
N GLU A 95 6.14 12.84 -13.81
CA GLU A 95 5.74 13.98 -14.65
C GLU A 95 5.91 15.32 -13.91
N LEU A 96 5.72 15.34 -12.58
CA LEU A 96 5.95 16.52 -11.76
C LEU A 96 7.45 16.81 -11.61
N ASP A 97 8.31 15.79 -11.59
CA ASP A 97 9.77 15.97 -11.61
C ASP A 97 10.26 16.60 -12.92
N LYS A 98 9.57 16.34 -14.04
CA LYS A 98 9.88 17.01 -15.31
C LYS A 98 9.47 18.48 -15.28
N GLN A 99 8.32 18.80 -14.69
CA GLN A 99 7.88 20.18 -14.51
C GLN A 99 8.79 20.98 -13.57
N SER A 100 9.30 20.38 -12.48
CA SER A 100 10.23 21.07 -11.57
C SER A 100 11.58 21.39 -12.22
N LYS A 101 12.07 20.54 -13.14
CA LYS A 101 13.28 20.82 -13.92
C LYS A 101 13.08 21.92 -14.97
N GLY A 102 11.91 21.98 -15.61
CA GLY A 102 11.55 23.07 -16.53
C GLY A 102 11.25 24.39 -15.83
N ALA A 103 10.75 24.37 -14.60
CA ALA A 103 10.50 25.58 -13.80
C ALA A 103 11.79 26.23 -13.31
N LYS A 104 12.85 25.45 -13.04
CA LYS A 104 14.17 25.99 -12.65
C LYS A 104 14.85 26.78 -13.77
N THR A 105 14.53 26.53 -15.04
CA THR A 105 15.01 27.33 -16.19
C THR A 105 14.34 28.70 -16.29
N HIS A 106 13.20 28.92 -15.64
CA HIS A 106 12.49 30.21 -15.63
C HIS A 106 12.61 30.98 -14.31
N ALA A 107 13.29 30.40 -13.31
CA ALA A 107 13.56 31.02 -12.01
C ALA A 107 14.95 31.65 -11.91
N VAL A 108 15.59 31.97 -13.05
CA VAL A 108 16.70 32.92 -13.08
C VAL A 108 16.08 34.30 -13.26
N GLN A 109 15.80 34.96 -12.13
CA GLN A 109 15.52 36.39 -12.16
C GLN A 109 16.82 37.15 -12.51
N PRO A 110 16.75 38.21 -13.32
CA PRO A 110 17.91 39.01 -13.72
C PRO A 110 18.58 39.71 -12.54
#